data_AF-A0A956K3L7-F1
#
_entry.id   AF-A0A956K3L7-F1
#
_cell.length_a   1.000
_cell.length_b   1.000
_cell.length_c   1.000
_cell.angle_alpha   90.00
_cell.angle_beta   90.00
_cell.angle_gamma   90.00
#
_symmetry.space_group_name_H-M   'P 1'
#
loop_
_entity.id
_entity.type
_entity.pdbx_description
1 polymer ?
#
loop_
_entity_poly.entity_id
_entity_poly.type
_entity_poly.pdbx_seq_one_letter_code
_entity_poly.pdbx_strand_id
1 'polypeptide(L)' 'MTATSRSQLKCPTCRGPVEAAAGRRTKVFPFCSSRCQLIDLGRWIDEEFRISEPADQAGGGAESVNPGGDRE' A
#
# COMPACT_ATOMS: atom_id res chain seq x y z
N MET A 1 23.20 9.33 -13.13
CA MET A 1 23.09 7.86 -13.27
C MET A 1 22.70 7.30 -11.91
N THR A 2 21.42 6.97 -11.69
CA THR A 2 20.97 6.40 -10.41
C THR A 2 21.17 4.89 -10.42
N ALA A 3 22.00 4.40 -9.49
CA ALA A 3 22.16 2.96 -9.30
C ALA A 3 20.88 2.38 -8.69
N THR A 4 20.18 1.52 -9.43
CA THR A 4 19.07 0.74 -8.89
C THR A 4 19.64 -0.33 -7.97
N SER A 5 19.50 -0.13 -6.66
CA SER A 5 19.90 -1.13 -5.66
C SER A 5 18.99 -2.35 -5.77
N ARG A 6 19.57 -3.54 -5.91
CA ARG A 6 18.84 -4.82 -5.88
C ARG A 6 18.48 -5.13 -4.43
N SER A 7 17.33 -4.63 -3.99
CA SER A 7 16.74 -4.99 -2.70
C SER A 7 16.48 -6.50 -2.66
N GLN A 8 17.09 -7.20 -1.72
CA GLN A 8 16.81 -8.61 -1.48
C GLN A 8 15.34 -8.75 -1.05
N LEU A 9 14.55 -9.49 -1.82
CA LEU A 9 13.12 -9.65 -1.58
C LEU A 9 12.89 -10.43 -0.27
N LYS A 10 12.08 -9.86 0.62
CA LYS A 10 11.69 -10.45 1.90
C LYS A 10 10.24 -10.91 1.84
N CYS A 11 9.92 -12.01 2.51
CA CYS A 11 8.55 -12.50 2.62
C CYS A 11 7.70 -11.48 3.40
N PRO A 12 6.53 -11.04 2.88
CA PRO A 12 5.70 -10.06 3.58
C PRO A 12 5.12 -10.59 4.89
N THR A 13 4.90 -11.91 5.00
CA THR A 13 4.29 -12.54 6.18
C THR A 13 5.26 -12.70 7.35
N CYS A 14 6.47 -13.21 7.09
CA CYS A 14 7.44 -13.58 8.14
C CYS A 14 8.78 -12.84 8.07
N ARG A 15 8.98 -12.00 7.04
CA ARG A 15 10.23 -11.26 6.74
C ARG A 15 11.46 -12.11 6.45
N GLY A 16 11.28 -13.43 6.31
CA GLY A 16 12.35 -14.36 5.90
C GLY A 16 12.76 -14.17 4.43
N PRO A 17 13.88 -14.80 4.01
CA PRO A 17 14.35 -14.74 2.63
C PRO A 17 13.36 -15.43 1.68
N VAL A 18 13.14 -14.84 0.50
CA VAL A 18 12.36 -15.45 -0.58
C VAL A 18 13.31 -16.15 -1.53
N GLU A 19 13.08 -17.45 -1.78
CA GLU A 19 13.80 -18.18 -2.82
C GLU A 19 13.29 -17.73 -4.20
N ALA A 20 14.05 -16.84 -4.84
CA ALA A 20 13.87 -16.53 -6.26
C ALA A 20 14.84 -17.41 -7.06
N ALA A 21 14.36 -18.50 -7.63
CA ALA A 21 15.19 -19.40 -8.43
C ALA A 21 15.63 -18.69 -9.73
N ALA A 22 16.89 -18.24 -9.79
CA ALA A 22 17.52 -17.69 -10.99
C ALA A 22 16.66 -16.67 -11.78
N GLY A 23 16.05 -15.70 -11.07
CA GLY A 23 15.21 -14.67 -11.69
C GLY A 23 13.80 -15.13 -12.08
N ARG A 24 13.43 -16.40 -11.82
CA ARG A 24 12.06 -16.90 -11.99
C ARG A 24 11.30 -16.88 -10.67
N ARG A 25 10.05 -16.40 -10.73
CA ARG A 25 9.10 -16.44 -9.60
C ARG A 25 8.67 -17.89 -9.36
N THR A 26 8.72 -18.33 -8.11
CA THR A 26 8.21 -19.64 -7.69
C THR A 26 6.68 -19.60 -7.57
N LYS A 27 6.02 -20.76 -7.43
CA LYS A 27 4.56 -20.85 -7.26
C LYS A 27 4.03 -20.07 -6.06
N VAL A 28 4.86 -19.94 -5.03
CA VAL A 28 4.51 -19.26 -3.78
C VAL A 28 5.06 -17.84 -3.72
N PHE A 29 5.72 -17.35 -4.77
CA PHE A 29 6.19 -15.96 -4.80
C PHE A 29 5.01 -14.99 -4.60
N PRO A 30 5.12 -13.94 -3.74
CA PRO A 30 6.31 -13.40 -3.08
C PRO A 30 6.61 -13.96 -1.67
N PHE A 31 6.05 -15.11 -1.30
CA PHE A 31 6.22 -15.73 0.01
C PHE A 31 7.38 -16.74 0.04
N CYS A 32 7.91 -17.02 1.23
CA CYS A 32 8.98 -18.04 1.40
C CYS A 32 8.44 -19.48 1.41
N SER A 33 7.13 -19.67 1.59
CA SER A 33 6.50 -21.00 1.67
C SER A 33 4.99 -20.91 1.48
N SER A 34 4.35 -22.04 1.16
CA SER A 34 2.89 -22.14 1.09
C SER A 34 2.21 -21.80 2.41
N ARG A 35 2.87 -22.07 3.56
CA ARG A 35 2.37 -21.69 4.88
C ARG A 35 2.20 -20.16 5.00
N CYS A 36 3.20 -19.40 4.57
CA CYS A 36 3.13 -17.94 4.63
C CYS A 36 2.07 -17.37 3.69
N GLN A 37 1.91 -17.95 2.50
CA GLN A 37 0.83 -17.58 1.57
C GLN A 37 -0.55 -17.79 2.19
N LEU A 38 -0.78 -18.93 2.86
CA LEU A 38 -2.06 -19.24 3.50
C LEU A 38 -2.35 -18.34 4.71
N ILE A 39 -1.33 -18.02 5.51
CA ILE A 39 -1.48 -17.08 6.63
C ILE A 39 -1.88 -15.70 6.12
N ASP A 40 -1.21 -15.21 5.06
CA ASP A 40 -1.55 -13.92 4.46
C ASP A 40 -3.01 -13.90 3.99
N LEU A 41 -3.43 -14.95 3.28
CA LEU A 41 -4.83 -15.12 2.87
C LEU A 41 -5.80 -15.15 4.06
N GLY A 42 -5.45 -15.83 5.15
CA GLY A 42 -6.25 -15.86 6.38
C GLY A 42 -6.46 -14.46 6.94
N ARG A 43 -5.40 -13.64 7.03
CA ARG A 43 -5.49 -12.25 7.51
C ARG A 43 -6.41 -11.37 6.66
N TRP A 44 -6.49 -11.62 5.36
CA TRP A 44 -7.46 -10.94 4.49
C TRP A 44 -8.89 -11.37 4.78
N ILE A 45 -9.13 -12.66 4.97
CA ILE A 45 -10.45 -13.21 5.31
C ILE A 45 -10.90 -12.70 6.68
N ASP A 46 -9.97 -12.61 7.64
CA ASP A 46 -10.22 -12.14 9.00
C ASP A 46 -10.28 -10.60 9.13
N GLU A 47 -10.26 -9.89 8.00
CA GLU A 47 -10.30 -8.42 7.92
C GLU A 47 -9.20 -7.70 8.73
N GLU A 48 -8.04 -8.34 8.94
CA GLU A 48 -6.90 -7.73 9.62
C GLU A 48 -6.26 -6.63 8.76
N PHE A 49 -6.36 -6.74 7.43
CA PHE A 49 -5.89 -5.74 6.50
C PHE A 49 -7.02 -4.78 6.12
N ARG A 50 -6.83 -3.48 6.41
CA ARG A 50 -7.76 -2.41 6.07
C ARG A 50 -7.03 -1.29 5.34
N ILE A 51 -7.67 -0.79 4.28
CA ILE A 51 -7.27 0.45 3.61
C ILE A 51 -8.09 1.57 4.24
N SER A 52 -7.42 2.54 4.85
CA SER A 52 -8.10 3.72 5.38
C SER A 52 -8.37 4.71 4.24
N GLU A 53 -9.58 5.23 4.18
CA GLU A 53 -9.88 6.42 3.39
C GLU A 53 -9.23 7.64 4.07
N PRO A 54 -8.64 8.58 3.31
CA PRO A 54 -8.29 9.88 3.87
C PRO A 54 -9.56 10.50 4.46
N ALA A 55 -9.48 11.05 5.67
CA ALA A 55 -10.59 11.88 6.16
C ALA A 55 -10.74 13.06 5.19
N ASP A 56 -11.89 13.13 4.52
CA ASP A 56 -12.23 14.26 3.68
C ASP A 56 -11.95 15.56 4.45
N GLN A 57 -11.16 16.44 3.86
CA GLN A 57 -11.01 17.82 4.33
C GLN A 57 -12.35 18.54 4.09
N ALA A 58 -13.35 18.24 4.90
CA ALA A 58 -14.66 18.85 4.86
C ALA A 58 -14.68 20.05 5.82
N GLY A 59 -14.73 21.26 5.25
CA GLY A 59 -15.47 22.36 5.90
C GLY A 59 -14.71 23.61 6.33
N GLY A 60 -13.59 23.97 5.72
CA GLY A 60 -13.05 25.33 5.78
C GLY A 60 -13.53 26.15 4.59
N GLY A 61 -14.81 26.54 4.57
CA GLY A 61 -15.34 27.42 3.54
C GLY A 61 -14.61 28.77 3.55
N ALA A 62 -13.66 28.95 2.64
CA ALA A 62 -13.30 30.28 2.18
C ALA A 62 -14.45 30.75 1.29
N GLU A 63 -15.51 31.26 1.92
CA GLU A 63 -16.47 32.12 1.26
C GLU A 63 -15.69 33.32 0.72
N SER A 64 -15.41 33.30 -0.58
CA SER A 64 -14.96 34.49 -1.31
C SER A 64 -16.11 35.48 -1.31
N VAL A 65 -16.24 36.27 -0.24
CA VAL A 65 -17.02 37.51 -0.28
C VAL A 65 -16.40 38.35 -1.38
N ASN A 66 -17.08 38.44 -2.53
CA ASN A 66 -16.75 39.41 -3.57
C ASN A 66 -17.20 40.78 -3.06
N PRO A 67 -16.30 41.75 -2.81
CA PRO A 67 -16.73 43.11 -2.54
C PRO A 67 -16.89 43.82 -3.88
N GLY A 68 -18.12 44.04 -4.33
CA GLY A 68 -18.34 44.92 -5.47
C GLY A 68 -19.77 45.04 -5.92
N GLY A 69 -20.44 46.14 -5.55
CA GLY A 69 -21.69 46.50 -6.21
C GLY A 69 -22.55 47.59 -5.60
N ASP A 70 -22.02 48.66 -5.00
CA ASP A 70 -22.79 49.90 -4.81
C ASP A 70 -22.62 50.81 -6.04
N ARG A 71 -23.70 50.92 -6.81
CA ARG A 71 -23.94 52.01 -7.77
C ARG A 71 -25.38 52.49 -7.55
N GLU A 72 -25.50 53.65 -6.91
CA GLU A 72 -26.59 54.62 -7.07
C GLU A 72 -25.99 56.03 -7.06
#